data_AF-A0A936DDX9-F1
#
_entry.id   AF-A0A936DDX9-F1
#
_cell.length_a   1.000
_cell.length_b   1.000
_cell.length_c   1.000
_cell.angle_alpha   90.00
_cell.angle_beta   90.00
_cell.angle_gamma   90.00
#
_symmetry.space_group_name_H-M   'P 1'
#
loop_
_entity.id
_entity.type
_entity.pdbx_description
1 polymer ?
#
loop_
_entity_poly.entity_id
_entity_poly.type
_entity_poly.pdbx_seq_one_letter_code
_entity_poly.pdbx_strand_id
1 'polypeptide(L)'
;MANDADDDEDDDQQTPRRMQERAYMGELGQRVRTLREERGLTQHALAQAAGIATDMVSRLENGHYSSPGLRTLLRLALGMGTTVTAMLPDLATPLRGREGEVSPRARLQALLARASTDDVELIAELAAVVVARRER
;
A
#
# COMPACT_ATOMS: atom_id res chain seq x y z
N MET A 1 19.40 23.58 46.01
CA MET A 1 19.00 23.99 44.65
C MET A 1 18.47 22.74 43.99
N ALA A 2 17.16 22.73 43.74
CA ALA A 2 16.46 21.65 43.06
C ALA A 2 16.85 21.61 41.58
N ASN A 3 16.84 20.40 41.04
CA ASN A 3 16.51 20.08 39.65
C ASN A 3 15.90 18.67 39.77
N ASP A 4 14.63 18.56 40.21
CA ASP A 4 13.43 18.61 39.34
C ASP A 4 13.76 17.90 38.02
N ALA A 5 13.59 16.58 37.96
CA ALA A 5 12.33 15.91 37.61
C ALA A 5 11.89 16.30 36.19
N ASP A 6 12.26 15.44 35.25
CA ASP A 6 11.58 15.09 34.00
C ASP A 6 12.18 13.69 33.70
N ASP A 7 11.62 12.58 34.19
CA ASP A 7 10.29 12.04 33.85
C ASP A 7 10.04 12.15 32.34
N ASP A 8 10.70 11.28 31.58
CA ASP A 8 10.13 10.76 30.33
C ASP A 8 10.28 9.24 30.39
N GLU A 9 9.33 8.64 31.09
CA GLU A 9 9.00 7.21 31.06
C GLU A 9 8.83 6.79 29.60
N ASP A 10 9.84 6.09 29.08
CA ASP A 10 9.93 5.60 27.71
C ASP A 10 9.10 4.31 27.51
N ASP A 11 7.87 4.28 28.04
CA ASP A 11 6.95 3.16 27.87
C ASP A 11 5.48 3.58 27.93
N ASP A 12 4.67 2.83 27.19
CA ASP A 12 3.28 2.51 27.51
C ASP A 12 2.09 3.14 26.75
N GLN A 13 2.26 3.76 25.58
CA GLN A 13 1.13 3.87 24.63
C GLN A 13 1.54 3.66 23.16
N GLN A 14 1.64 2.39 22.78
CA GLN A 14 1.51 1.97 21.38
C GLN A 14 0.16 2.46 20.85
N THR A 15 0.16 3.62 20.20
CA THR A 15 -1.03 4.23 19.62
C THR A 15 -1.73 3.21 18.70
N PRO A 16 -3.06 3.03 18.77
CA PRO A 16 -3.80 2.10 17.91
C PRO A 16 -3.41 2.20 16.42
N ARG A 17 -3.06 3.42 15.99
CA ARG A 17 -2.54 3.74 14.65
C ARG A 17 -1.27 2.97 14.26
N ARG A 18 -0.27 2.84 15.15
CA ARG A 18 0.99 2.13 14.87
C ARG A 18 0.78 0.62 14.74
N MET A 19 -0.12 0.06 15.56
CA MET A 19 -0.51 -1.35 15.45
C MET A 19 -1.25 -1.62 14.13
N GLN A 20 -2.19 -0.75 13.76
CA GLN A 20 -2.91 -0.83 12.49
C GLN A 20 -1.96 -0.71 11.29
N GLU A 21 -0.99 0.20 11.33
CA GLU A 21 0.02 0.36 10.27
C GLU A 21 0.88 -0.91 10.14
N ARG A 22 1.35 -1.48 11.25
CA ARG A 22 2.10 -2.76 11.24
C ARG A 22 1.28 -3.91 10.67
N ALA A 23 0.00 -4.03 11.06
CA ALA A 23 -0.89 -5.06 10.54
C ALA A 23 -1.11 -4.91 9.02
N TYR A 24 -1.36 -3.68 8.56
CA TYR A 24 -1.50 -3.38 7.13
C TYR A 24 -0.23 -3.73 6.34
N MET A 25 0.94 -3.34 6.83
CA MET A 25 2.21 -3.65 6.16
C MET A 25 2.53 -5.14 6.16
N GLY A 26 2.14 -5.87 7.20
CA GLY A 26 2.22 -7.34 7.23
C GLY A 26 1.36 -7.98 6.14
N GLU A 27 0.10 -7.54 5.99
CA GLU A 27 -0.78 -8.07 4.93
C GLU A 27 -0.27 -7.70 3.53
N LEU A 28 0.24 -6.48 3.34
CA LEU A 28 0.85 -6.06 2.07
C LEU A 28 2.03 -6.97 1.71
N GLY A 29 2.93 -7.21 2.66
CA GLY A 29 4.08 -8.09 2.47
C GLY A 29 3.66 -9.51 2.07
N GLN A 30 2.66 -10.05 2.77
CA GLN A 30 2.12 -11.38 2.47
C GLN A 30 1.49 -11.45 1.08
N ARG A 31 0.70 -10.46 0.66
CA ARG A 31 0.10 -10.41 -0.68
C ARG A 31 1.16 -10.32 -1.78
N VAL A 32 2.20 -9.49 -1.58
CA VAL A 32 3.33 -9.38 -2.51
C VAL A 32 4.03 -10.73 -2.65
N ARG A 33 4.30 -11.41 -1.54
CA ARG A 33 4.91 -12.74 -1.53
C ARG A 33 4.07 -13.76 -2.30
N THR A 34 2.77 -13.84 -2.01
CA THR A 34 1.85 -14.76 -2.68
C THR A 34 1.82 -14.51 -4.19
N LEU A 35 1.64 -13.26 -4.63
CA LEU A 35 1.63 -12.92 -6.06
C LEU A 35 2.95 -13.23 -6.76
N ARG A 36 4.08 -13.04 -6.06
CA ARG A 36 5.41 -13.39 -6.58
C ARG A 36 5.54 -14.90 -6.77
N GLU A 37 5.14 -15.68 -5.77
CA GLU A 37 5.21 -17.15 -5.80
C GLU A 37 4.29 -17.76 -6.86
N GLU A 38 3.07 -17.24 -7.03
CA GLU A 38 2.14 -17.62 -8.10
C GLU A 38 2.71 -17.41 -9.51
N ARG A 39 3.63 -16.45 -9.65
CA ARG A 39 4.33 -16.14 -10.91
C ARG A 39 5.64 -16.90 -11.08
N GLY A 40 5.99 -17.78 -10.13
CA GLY A 40 7.23 -18.54 -10.16
C GLY A 40 8.50 -17.68 -10.03
N LEU A 41 8.38 -16.46 -9.50
CA LEU A 41 9.50 -15.54 -9.38
C LEU A 41 10.24 -15.75 -8.06
N THR A 42 11.58 -15.73 -8.09
CA THR A 42 12.38 -15.57 -6.85
C THR A 42 12.36 -14.12 -6.39
N GLN A 43 12.71 -13.83 -5.13
CA GLN A 43 12.85 -12.45 -4.65
C GLN A 43 13.87 -11.67 -5.49
N HIS A 44 14.96 -12.32 -5.91
CA HIS A 44 15.97 -11.72 -6.78
C HIS A 44 15.42 -11.40 -8.18
N ALA A 45 14.64 -12.32 -8.77
CA ALA A 45 14.03 -12.11 -10.08
C ALA A 45 13.04 -10.94 -10.05
N LEU A 46 12.20 -10.86 -9.01
CA LEU A 46 11.30 -9.72 -8.81
C LEU A 46 12.09 -8.42 -8.62
N ALA A 47 13.14 -8.44 -7.80
CA ALA A 47 13.98 -7.27 -7.56
C ALA A 47 14.62 -6.75 -8.85
N GLN A 48 15.16 -7.62 -9.69
CA GLN A 48 15.66 -7.25 -11.02
C GLN A 48 14.56 -6.66 -11.91
N ALA A 49 13.41 -7.33 -12.02
CA ALA A 49 12.31 -6.87 -12.87
C ALA A 49 11.74 -5.51 -12.42
N ALA A 50 11.69 -5.28 -11.11
CA ALA A 50 11.29 -4.01 -10.52
C ALA A 50 12.45 -2.97 -10.52
N GLY A 51 13.70 -3.39 -10.73
CA GLY A 51 14.92 -2.58 -10.63
C GLY A 51 15.26 -2.09 -9.21
N ILE A 52 14.78 -2.77 -8.17
CA ILE A 52 15.05 -2.44 -6.77
C ILE A 52 16.04 -3.44 -6.17
N ALA A 53 16.57 -3.14 -4.98
CA ALA A 53 17.47 -4.06 -4.30
C ALA A 53 16.72 -5.27 -3.73
N THR A 54 17.33 -6.46 -3.78
CA THR A 54 16.70 -7.72 -3.33
C THR A 54 16.31 -7.68 -1.84
N ASP A 55 17.09 -6.98 -1.00
CA ASP A 55 16.80 -6.76 0.42
C ASP A 55 15.51 -5.95 0.62
N MET A 56 15.16 -5.05 -0.31
CA MET A 56 13.90 -4.30 -0.24
C MET A 56 12.69 -5.21 -0.46
N VAL A 57 12.79 -6.16 -1.39
CA VAL A 57 11.75 -7.18 -1.60
C VAL A 57 11.62 -8.05 -0.36
N SER A 58 12.75 -8.54 0.17
CA SER A 58 12.75 -9.37 1.38
C SER A 58 12.18 -8.64 2.60
N ARG A 59 12.58 -7.39 2.85
CA ARG A 59 12.01 -6.59 3.96
C ARG A 59 10.52 -6.34 3.79
N LEU A 60 10.06 -6.10 2.56
CA LEU A 60 8.64 -5.91 2.28
C LEU A 60 7.85 -7.19 2.57
N GLU A 61 8.27 -8.33 2.02
CA GLU A 61 7.57 -9.62 2.19
C GLU A 61 7.52 -10.07 3.65
N ASN A 62 8.47 -9.65 4.49
CA ASN A 62 8.52 -9.95 5.92
C ASN A 62 7.87 -8.86 6.80
N GLY A 63 7.23 -7.84 6.22
CA GLY A 63 6.58 -6.76 6.99
C GLY A 63 7.55 -5.79 7.69
N HIS A 64 8.85 -5.85 7.38
CA HIS A 64 9.89 -4.97 7.92
C HIS A 64 10.12 -3.70 7.08
N TYR A 65 9.38 -3.54 5.98
CA TYR A 65 9.36 -2.32 5.19
C TYR A 65 8.16 -1.46 5.62
N SER A 66 8.41 -0.51 6.50
CA SER A 66 7.36 0.30 7.16
C SER A 66 6.58 1.22 6.22
N SER A 67 7.17 1.71 5.12
CA SER A 67 6.46 2.59 4.19
C SER A 67 7.09 2.60 2.78
N PRO A 68 6.76 1.64 1.90
CA PRO A 68 7.17 1.70 0.50
C PRO A 68 6.45 2.84 -0.21
N GLY A 69 7.20 3.77 -0.79
CA GLY A 69 6.61 4.84 -1.60
C GLY A 69 5.87 4.30 -2.83
N LEU A 70 4.89 5.06 -3.34
CA LEU A 70 4.07 4.66 -4.50
C LEU A 70 4.90 4.23 -5.72
N ARG A 71 6.06 4.87 -5.95
CA ARG A 71 6.97 4.49 -7.05
C ARG A 71 7.50 3.06 -6.89
N THR A 72 7.88 2.67 -5.67
CA THR A 72 8.33 1.31 -5.37
C THR A 72 7.21 0.30 -5.61
N LEU A 73 5.99 0.61 -5.16
CA LEU A 73 4.82 -0.23 -5.39
C LEU A 73 4.51 -0.38 -6.89
N LEU A 74 4.54 0.70 -7.66
CA LEU A 74 4.34 0.65 -9.12
C LEU A 74 5.37 -0.23 -9.81
N ARG A 75 6.64 -0.14 -9.41
CA ARG A 75 7.74 -0.95 -9.98
C ARG A 75 7.58 -2.43 -9.66
N LEU A 76 7.18 -2.76 -8.43
CA LEU A 76 6.88 -4.13 -8.03
C LEU A 76 5.71 -4.71 -8.83
N ALA A 77 4.62 -3.95 -8.99
CA ALA A 77 3.49 -4.36 -9.82
C ALA A 77 3.91 -4.61 -11.26
N LEU A 78 4.67 -3.70 -11.86
CA LEU A 78 5.20 -3.85 -13.23
C LEU A 78 6.13 -5.07 -13.34
N GLY A 79 7.04 -5.27 -12.40
CA GLY A 79 7.97 -6.41 -12.38
C GLY A 79 7.26 -7.76 -12.23
N MET A 80 6.07 -7.79 -11.64
CA MET A 80 5.20 -8.97 -11.58
C MET A 80 4.21 -9.05 -12.74
N GLY A 81 4.06 -8.03 -13.59
CA GLY A 81 2.97 -8.00 -14.58
C GLY A 81 1.59 -8.00 -13.93
N THR A 82 1.40 -7.22 -12.87
CA THR A 82 0.13 -7.05 -12.15
C THR A 82 -0.19 -5.57 -11.93
N THR A 83 -1.26 -5.28 -11.20
CA THR A 83 -1.64 -3.93 -10.78
C THR A 83 -1.23 -3.66 -9.33
N VAL A 84 -0.99 -2.40 -8.97
CA VAL A 84 -0.73 -2.03 -7.57
C VAL A 84 -1.88 -2.48 -6.67
N THR A 85 -3.11 -2.32 -7.13
CA THR A 85 -4.33 -2.74 -6.43
C THR A 85 -4.38 -4.22 -6.11
N ALA A 86 -3.75 -5.09 -6.92
CA ALA A 86 -3.69 -6.51 -6.61
C ALA A 86 -2.80 -6.82 -5.39
N MET A 87 -1.79 -6.00 -5.14
CA MET A 87 -0.86 -6.17 -4.02
C MET A 87 -1.40 -5.57 -2.72
N LEU A 88 -2.18 -4.48 -2.81
CA LEU A 88 -2.65 -3.76 -1.63
C LEU A 88 -3.62 -4.62 -0.81
N PRO A 89 -3.53 -4.62 0.53
CA PRO A 89 -4.54 -5.15 1.44
C PRO A 89 -5.94 -4.61 1.12
N ASP A 90 -6.97 -5.43 1.37
CA ASP A 90 -8.34 -4.94 1.27
C ASP A 90 -8.61 -3.99 2.44
N LEU A 91 -8.67 -2.69 2.12
CA LEU A 91 -9.16 -1.65 3.02
C LEU A 91 -10.69 -1.81 3.13
N ALA A 92 -11.17 -2.90 3.73
CA ALA A 92 -12.57 -3.20 4.03
C ALA A 92 -13.62 -2.67 3.01
N THR A 93 -13.96 -3.47 1.98
CA THR A 93 -15.34 -3.74 1.52
C THR A 93 -15.28 -4.63 0.26
N PRO A 94 -16.09 -5.71 0.19
CA PRO A 94 -16.16 -6.61 -0.96
C PRO A 94 -16.83 -5.93 -2.16
N LEU A 95 -16.05 -5.24 -2.99
CA LEU A 95 -16.44 -4.88 -4.36
C LEU A 95 -15.72 -5.74 -5.39
N ARG A 96 -15.27 -6.95 -5.01
CA ARG A 96 -14.97 -8.03 -5.96
C ARG A 96 -16.29 -8.61 -6.50
N GLY A 97 -17.16 -7.76 -7.04
CA GLY A 97 -18.17 -8.19 -8.00
C GLY A 97 -17.42 -8.52 -9.29
N ARG A 98 -17.43 -9.81 -9.65
CA ARG A 98 -17.02 -10.43 -10.93
C ARG A 98 -16.18 -9.51 -11.81
N GLU A 99 -14.87 -9.73 -11.79
CA GLU A 99 -13.89 -9.11 -12.68
C GLU A 99 -14.37 -9.29 -14.15
N GLY A 100 -14.99 -8.26 -14.72
CA GLY A 100 -15.48 -8.30 -16.11
C GLY A 100 -16.57 -7.31 -16.49
N GLU A 101 -17.50 -6.93 -15.59
CA GLU A 101 -18.75 -6.28 -16.03
C GLU A 101 -18.88 -4.78 -15.71
N VAL A 102 -18.15 -4.27 -14.71
CA VAL A 102 -18.34 -2.86 -14.27
C VAL A 102 -17.17 -2.01 -14.73
N SER A 103 -17.46 -1.02 -15.59
CA SER A 103 -16.45 -0.07 -16.04
C SER A 103 -15.78 0.65 -14.85
N PRO A 104 -14.46 0.94 -14.92
CA PRO A 104 -13.78 1.68 -13.86
C PRO A 104 -14.46 3.00 -13.49
N ARG A 105 -15.07 3.67 -14.48
CA ARG A 105 -15.84 4.90 -14.29
C ARG A 105 -17.11 4.67 -13.46
N ALA A 106 -17.87 3.61 -13.75
CA ALA A 106 -19.06 3.27 -12.98
C ALA A 106 -18.71 2.89 -11.53
N ARG A 107 -17.59 2.19 -11.31
CA ARG A 107 -17.11 1.87 -9.96
C ARG A 107 -16.74 3.15 -9.18
N LEU A 108 -16.02 4.07 -9.82
CA LEU A 108 -15.69 5.36 -9.21
C LEU A 108 -16.97 6.17 -8.90
N GLN A 109 -17.92 6.25 -9.83
CA GLN A 109 -19.20 6.92 -9.60
C GLN A 109 -19.96 6.32 -8.41
N ALA A 110 -19.99 4.99 -8.26
CA ALA A 110 -20.65 4.33 -7.14
C ALA A 110 -19.97 4.57 -5.78
N LEU A 111 -18.65 4.79 -5.78
CA LEU A 111 -17.89 5.17 -4.60
C LEU A 111 -18.10 6.66 -4.25
N LEU A 112 -18.06 7.54 -5.26
CA LEU A 112 -18.29 8.97 -5.06
C LEU A 112 -19.73 9.26 -4.59
N ALA A 113 -20.72 8.51 -5.08
CA ALA A 113 -22.13 8.68 -4.70
C ALA A 113 -22.41 8.40 -3.20
N ARG A 114 -21.51 7.69 -2.51
CA ARG A 114 -21.64 7.35 -1.08
C ARG A 114 -20.60 8.06 -0.20
N ALA A 115 -19.71 8.83 -0.80
CA ALA A 115 -18.61 9.51 -0.12
C ALA A 115 -19.08 10.84 0.48
N SER A 116 -18.45 11.29 1.57
CA SER A 116 -18.66 12.65 2.09
C SER A 116 -18.01 13.69 1.17
N THR A 117 -18.35 14.98 1.34
CA THR A 117 -17.71 16.06 0.58
C THR A 117 -16.19 16.06 0.76
N ASP A 118 -15.73 15.91 2.00
CA ASP A 118 -14.30 15.88 2.36
C ASP A 118 -13.58 14.69 1.68
N ASP A 119 -14.23 13.52 1.63
CA ASP A 119 -13.69 12.35 0.93
C ASP A 119 -13.56 12.61 -0.58
N VAL A 120 -14.56 13.27 -1.19
CA VAL A 120 -14.54 13.60 -2.62
C VAL A 120 -13.43 14.59 -2.95
N GLU A 121 -13.19 15.59 -2.11
CA GLU A 121 -12.08 16.54 -2.27
C GLU A 121 -10.73 15.83 -2.21
N LEU A 122 -10.52 15.00 -1.19
CA LEU A 122 -9.28 14.22 -1.06
C LEU A 122 -9.05 13.29 -2.26
N ILE A 123 -10.11 12.64 -2.75
CA ILE A 123 -10.03 11.79 -3.94
C ILE A 123 -9.63 12.60 -5.18
N ALA A 124 -10.19 13.81 -5.35
CA ALA A 124 -9.87 14.67 -6.49
C ALA A 124 -8.41 15.13 -6.47
N GLU A 125 -7.88 15.51 -5.30
CA GLU A 125 -6.48 15.87 -5.12
C GLU A 125 -5.54 14.71 -5.45
N LEU A 126 -5.83 13.51 -4.92
CA LEU A 126 -5.06 12.31 -5.20
C LEU A 126 -5.11 11.95 -6.69
N ALA A 127 -6.28 12.03 -7.32
CA ALA A 127 -6.46 11.77 -8.75
C ALA A 127 -5.63 12.75 -9.60
N ALA A 128 -5.64 14.04 -9.27
CA ALA A 128 -4.84 15.04 -9.96
C ALA A 128 -3.33 14.73 -9.89
N VAL A 129 -2.84 14.35 -8.70
CA VAL A 129 -1.44 13.93 -8.52
C VAL A 129 -1.10 12.68 -9.35
N VAL A 130 -2.02 11.73 -9.45
CA VAL A 130 -1.82 10.51 -10.24
C VAL A 130 -1.80 10.82 -11.74
N VAL A 131 -2.70 11.67 -12.23
CA VAL A 131 -2.78 12.06 -13.65
C VAL A 131 -1.55 12.85 -14.08
N ALA A 132 -1.13 13.86 -13.30
CA ALA A 132 0.01 14.72 -13.63
C ALA A 132 1.37 14.00 -13.67
N ARG A 133 1.48 12.80 -13.09
CA ARG A 133 2.70 11.97 -13.13
C ARG A 133 2.85 11.14 -14.40
N ARG A 134 1.79 10.99 -15.21
CA ARG A 134 1.82 10.22 -16.46
C ARG A 134 2.23 11.04 -17.68
N GLU A 135 2.22 12.37 -17.56
CA GLU A 135 2.53 13.32 -18.63
C GLU A 135 3.99 13.81 -18.62
N ARG A 136 4.83 13.26 -17.74
CA ARG A 136 6.28 13.53 -17.67
C ARG A 136 7.07 12.26 -17.92
#